data_AF-W7DDV9-F1
#
_entry.id   AF-W7DDV9-F1
#
_cell.length_a   1.000
_cell.length_b   1.000
_cell.length_c   1.000
_cell.angle_alpha   90.00
_cell.angle_beta   90.00
_cell.angle_gamma   90.00
#
_symmetry.space_group_name_H-M   'P 1'
#
loop_
_entity.id
_entity.type
_entity.pdbx_description
1 polymer ?
#
loop_
_entity_poly.entity_id
_entity_poly.type
_entity_poly.pdbx_seq_one_letter_code
_entity_poly.pdbx_strand_id
1 'polypeptide(L)' 'MIIARASIIEEKRKEVYYDYGSVLIPQGMLAPEAVYFFNRENVDEVLFYGYENEEEVKFANEYDSMIEKAQVVKGTVE' A
#
# COMPACT_ATOMS: atom_id res chain seq x y z
N MET A 1 -5.66 8.45 -3.33
CA MET A 1 -4.81 8.90 -2.20
C MET A 1 -4.36 7.68 -1.42
N ILE A 2 -3.06 7.49 -1.24
CA ILE A 2 -2.53 6.39 -0.43
C ILE A 2 -2.80 6.70 1.04
N ILE A 3 -3.35 5.73 1.76
CA ILE A 3 -3.67 5.83 3.20
C ILE A 3 -3.04 4.71 4.03
N ALA A 4 -2.48 3.70 3.38
CA ALA A 4 -1.76 2.60 4.02
C ALA A 4 -0.65 2.07 3.11
N ARG A 5 0.42 1.54 3.70
CA ARG A 5 1.52 0.83 3.02
C ARG A 5 1.69 -0.56 3.64
N ALA A 6 2.14 -1.52 2.83
CA ALA A 6 2.34 -2.92 3.27
C ALA A 6 1.09 -3.55 3.93
N SER A 7 -0.09 -3.34 3.33
CA SER A 7 -1.33 -3.89 3.88
C SER A 7 -1.41 -5.38 3.62
N ILE A 8 -1.58 -6.17 4.69
CA ILE A 8 -1.85 -7.61 4.62
C ILE A 8 -3.35 -7.83 4.70
N ILE A 9 -3.91 -8.53 3.72
CA ILE A 9 -5.33 -8.88 3.66
C ILE A 9 -5.51 -10.37 3.43
N GLU A 10 -6.67 -10.89 3.82
CA GLU A 10 -7.04 -12.27 3.53
C GLU A 10 -7.73 -12.35 2.16
N GLU A 11 -7.07 -12.99 1.18
CA GLU A 11 -7.65 -13.28 -0.13
C GLU A 11 -7.66 -14.80 -0.35
N LYS A 12 -8.83 -15.37 -0.68
CA LYS A 12 -8.99 -16.82 -0.97
C LYS A 12 -8.39 -17.72 0.14
N ARG A 13 -8.54 -17.32 1.42
CA ARG A 13 -7.97 -17.99 2.62
C ARG A 13 -6.44 -18.01 2.67
N LYS A 14 -5.78 -17.05 2.04
CA LYS A 14 -4.34 -16.82 2.13
C LYS A 14 -4.10 -15.36 2.50
N GLU A 15 -3.12 -15.14 3.37
CA GLU A 15 -2.62 -13.80 3.63
C GLU A 15 -1.76 -13.37 2.44
N VAL A 16 -2.13 -12.23 1.85
CA VAL A 16 -1.37 -11.58 0.78
C VAL A 16 -1.13 -10.13 1.17
N TYR A 17 0.01 -9.58 0.77
CA TYR A 17 0.30 -8.17 0.99
C TYR A 17 0.18 -7.38 -0.32
N TYR A 18 -0.25 -6.13 -0.20
CA TYR A 18 -0.22 -5.12 -1.25
C TYR A 18 0.64 -3.94 -0.81
N ASP A 19 1.33 -3.31 -1.75
CA ASP A 19 2.21 -2.18 -1.40
C ASP A 19 1.42 -0.98 -0.87
N TYR A 20 0.21 -0.76 -1.41
CA TYR A 20 -0.62 0.39 -1.11
C TYR A 20 -2.07 0.02 -0.82
N GLY A 21 -2.64 0.65 0.21
CA GLY A 21 -4.07 0.80 0.41
C GLY A 21 -4.47 2.25 0.18
N SER A 22 -5.56 2.49 -0.55
CA SER A 22 -5.92 3.82 -1.04
C SER A 22 -7.42 4.10 -1.05
N VAL A 23 -7.76 5.38 -1.15
CA VAL A 23 -9.13 5.87 -1.33
C VAL A 23 -9.23 6.86 -2.49
N LEU A 24 -10.44 7.05 -3.02
CA LEU A 24 -10.72 7.97 -4.11
C LEU A 24 -10.67 9.44 -3.65
N ILE A 25 -10.28 10.32 -4.56
CA ILE A 25 -10.28 11.78 -4.37
C ILE A 25 -11.43 12.37 -5.19
N PRO A 26 -12.23 13.32 -4.65
CA PRO A 26 -12.09 13.97 -3.33
C PRO A 26 -12.84 13.27 -2.18
N GLN A 27 -13.51 12.15 -2.43
CA GLN A 27 -14.45 11.51 -1.49
C GLN A 27 -13.77 11.05 -0.19
N GLY A 28 -12.52 10.60 -0.26
CA GLY A 28 -11.82 10.02 0.88
C GLY A 28 -12.39 8.64 1.27
N MET A 29 -12.27 8.29 2.55
CA MET A 29 -12.76 7.01 3.09
C MET A 29 -14.25 7.10 3.39
N LEU A 30 -15.08 6.42 2.58
CA LEU A 30 -16.53 6.39 2.75
C LEU A 30 -17.01 5.28 3.69
N ALA A 31 -16.30 4.15 3.70
CA ALA A 31 -16.53 2.99 4.56
C ALA A 31 -15.21 2.22 4.76
N PRO A 32 -15.07 1.41 5.82
CA PRO A 32 -13.85 0.61 6.06
C PRO A 32 -13.50 -0.33 4.90
N GLU A 33 -14.51 -0.85 4.20
CA GLU A 33 -14.34 -1.77 3.06
C GLU A 33 -14.03 -1.03 1.75
N ALA A 34 -14.14 0.30 1.73
CA ALA A 34 -13.92 1.14 0.55
C ALA A 34 -12.43 1.50 0.36
N VAL A 35 -11.54 0.53 0.58
CA VAL A 35 -10.10 0.66 0.38
C VAL A 35 -9.69 -0.13 -0.85
N TYR A 36 -8.99 0.52 -1.77
CA TYR A 36 -8.43 -0.11 -2.95
C TYR A 36 -6.97 -0.49 -2.71
N PHE A 37 -6.66 -1.76 -2.95
CA PHE A 37 -5.31 -2.30 -2.79
C PHE A 37 -4.63 -2.47 -4.15
N PHE A 38 -3.39 -2.03 -4.26
CA PHE A 38 -2.57 -2.17 -5.47
C PHE A 38 -1.08 -2.07 -5.12
N ASN A 39 -0.23 -2.34 -6.12
CA ASN A 39 1.21 -2.40 -5.92
C ASN A 39 1.95 -1.22 -6.58
N ARG A 40 3.24 -1.07 -6.25
CA ARG A 40 4.12 -0.03 -6.84
C ARG A 40 4.13 -0.06 -8.37
N GLU A 41 4.17 -1.23 -8.97
CA GLU A 41 4.14 -1.43 -10.42
C GLU A 41 2.83 -1.01 -11.10
N ASN A 42 1.75 -0.80 -10.33
CA ASN A 42 0.47 -0.34 -10.86
C ASN A 42 0.33 1.19 -10.85
N VAL A 43 1.31 1.92 -10.31
CA VAL A 43 1.30 3.39 -10.29
C VAL A 43 1.96 3.93 -11.56
N ASP A 44 1.15 4.60 -12.39
CA ASP A 44 1.64 5.25 -13.62
C ASP A 44 2.33 6.60 -13.31
N GLU A 45 1.68 7.46 -12.52
CA GLU A 45 2.20 8.79 -12.18
C GLU A 45 1.84 9.17 -10.73
N VAL A 46 2.77 9.85 -10.06
CA VAL A 46 2.54 10.49 -8.75
C VAL A 46 2.32 11.99 -8.95
N LEU A 47 1.06 12.40 -8.92
CA LEU A 47 0.66 13.81 -9.12
C LEU A 47 1.03 14.72 -7.94
N PHE A 48 1.07 14.18 -6.72
CA PHE A 48 1.41 14.92 -5.51
C PHE A 48 1.95 13.97 -4.44
N TYR A 49 3.19 14.21 -4.00
CA TYR A 49 3.87 13.38 -2.99
C TYR A 49 3.47 13.75 -1.55
N GLY A 50 3.18 15.02 -1.31
CA GLY A 50 2.88 15.53 0.03
C GLY A 50 4.13 15.85 0.85
N TYR A 51 3.98 15.82 2.17
CA TYR A 51 5.05 16.07 3.13
C TYR A 51 5.75 14.77 3.51
N GLU A 52 7.08 14.80 3.58
CA GLU A 52 7.92 13.69 3.99
C GLU A 52 8.76 14.11 5.20
N ASN A 53 8.69 13.33 6.28
CA ASN A 53 9.52 13.52 7.46
C ASN A 53 10.63 12.44 7.53
N GLU A 54 11.54 12.58 8.48
CA GLU A 54 12.66 11.64 8.65
C GLU A 54 12.20 10.19 8.91
N GLU A 55 11.07 10.01 9.62
CA GLU A 55 10.49 8.70 9.88
C GLU A 55 9.98 8.04 8.59
N GLU A 56 9.32 8.79 7.71
CA GLU A 56 8.86 8.29 6.41
C GLU A 56 10.04 7.93 5.50
N VAL A 57 11.09 8.76 5.46
CA VAL A 57 12.33 8.45 4.71
C VAL A 57 12.94 7.15 5.22
N LYS A 58 13.03 6.98 6.54
CA LYS A 58 13.58 5.77 7.15
C LYS A 58 12.72 4.55 6.81
N PHE A 59 11.41 4.65 6.95
CA PHE A 59 10.48 3.58 6.61
C PHE A 59 10.60 3.19 5.12
N ALA A 60 10.65 4.18 4.21
CA ALA A 60 10.79 3.94 2.78
C ALA A 60 12.09 3.20 2.45
N ASN A 61 13.21 3.56 3.08
CA ASN A 61 14.50 2.91 2.89
C ASN A 61 14.55 1.47 3.44
N GLU A 62 13.84 1.18 4.53
CA GLU A 62 13.81 -0.15 5.15
C GLU A 62 12.74 -1.08 4.57
N TYR A 63 11.79 -0.52 3.81
CA TYR A 63 10.57 -1.19 3.34
C TYR A 63 10.85 -2.55 2.66
N ASP A 64 11.73 -2.59 1.67
CA ASP A 64 11.96 -3.82 0.89
C ASP A 64 12.53 -4.94 1.79
N SER A 65 13.43 -4.58 2.71
CA SER A 65 13.99 -5.53 3.69
C SER A 65 12.91 -6.02 4.67
N MET A 66 11.98 -5.16 5.08
CA MET A 66 10.89 -5.54 5.96
C MET A 66 9.94 -6.55 5.29
N ILE A 67 9.59 -6.31 4.03
CA ILE A 67 8.72 -7.19 3.25
C ILE A 67 9.38 -8.55 3.02
N GLU A 68 10.66 -8.57 2.64
CA GLU A 68 11.40 -9.82 2.45
C GLU A 68 11.42 -10.68 3.73
N LYS A 69 11.59 -10.05 4.90
CA LYS A 69 11.57 -10.74 6.20
C LYS A 69 10.19 -11.24 6.61
N ALA A 70 9.12 -10.58 6.16
CA ALA A 70 7.75 -10.96 6.51
C ALA A 70 7.31 -12.27 5.85
N GLN A 71 7.94 -12.68 4.74
CA GLN A 71 7.65 -13.93 4.01
C GLN A 71 6.17 -14.08 3.61
N VAL A 72 5.46 -12.96 3.41
CA VAL A 72 4.07 -12.94 2.93
C VAL A 72 4.08 -12.84 1.41
N VAL A 73 3.13 -13.54 0.76
CA VAL A 73 3.03 -13.54 -0.71
C VAL A 73 2.49 -12.20 -1.20
N LYS A 74 3.07 -11.64 -2.27
CA LYS A 74 2.57 -10.42 -2.90
C LYS A 74 1.26 -10.69 -3.64
N GLY A 75 0.24 -9.87 -3.39
CA GLY A 75 -1.01 -9.89 -4.12
C GLY A 75 -0.84 -9.39 -5.57
N THR A 76 -1.75 -9.76 -6.45
CA THR A 76 -1.72 -9.41 -7.87
C THR A 76 -3.01 -8.69 -8.25
N VAL A 77 -2.88 -7.58 -8.97
CA VAL A 77 -4.00 -6.87 -9.58
C VAL A 77 -4.00 -7.17 -11.08
N GLU A 78 -5.13 -7.63 -11.61
CA GLU A 78 -5.35 -7.83 -13.05
C GLU A 78 -5.68 -6.52 -13.77
#